data_AF-A0ABD5DZU0-F1
#
_entry.id   AF-A0ABD5DZU0-F1
#
_cell.length_a   1.000
_cell.length_b   1.000
_cell.length_c   1.000
_cell.angle_alpha   90.00
_cell.angle_beta   90.00
_cell.angle_gamma   90.00
#
_symmetry.space_group_name_H-M   'P 1'
#
loop_
_entity.id
_entity.type
_entity.pdbx_description
1 polymer ?
#
loop_
_entity_poly.entity_id
_entity_poly.type
_entity_poly.pdbx_seq_one_letter_code
_entity_poly.pdbx_strand_id
1 'polypeptide(L)'
;MTTTTAAESGTWALGGDLPVHRMGFGAMRLTGTAPFHQGVPRDREQSIRVLRRAVELGVDHIDTAAFYFSRTRSANELINAALSPYADHLVIATKVGPVRNVRGEFAEPARPDELRGHVEENLRQLGRDHMDLVYLRLMGQDSLAEHFGALAELREAGLVRHLGISNIRPGHLEEALGIAPVAAVQNPYAIDRRDDETLALCGEHGIAFVPFFAAAKPGREAQGGGEEHAAVLDVARAHGVSATQVRHAWVLGRGDHVLAIAGTGDVGHLEENVAAGALRLTEDEVRRLDAVAG
;
A
#
# COMPACT_ATOMS: atom_id res chain seq x y z
N MET A 1 17.65 8.27 23.06
CA MET A 1 17.27 7.08 22.28
C MET A 1 17.27 7.48 20.82
N THR A 2 17.98 6.75 19.96
CA THR A 2 17.94 6.94 18.50
C THR A 2 16.54 6.63 18.01
N THR A 3 15.91 7.54 17.27
CA THR A 3 14.59 7.33 16.67
C THR A 3 14.71 6.22 15.60
N THR A 4 13.90 5.17 15.71
CA THR A 4 13.81 4.13 14.68
C THR A 4 13.28 4.73 13.37
N THR A 5 13.92 4.43 12.25
CA THR A 5 13.57 4.95 10.93
C THR A 5 13.17 3.81 9.99
N ALA A 6 12.54 4.13 8.88
CA ALA A 6 12.16 3.15 7.84
C ALA A 6 13.38 2.42 7.25
N ALA A 7 14.59 3.00 7.34
CA ALA A 7 15.83 2.37 6.87
C ALA A 7 16.10 1.00 7.52
N GLU A 8 15.66 0.82 8.77
CA GLU A 8 15.82 -0.46 9.50
C GLU A 8 14.99 -1.61 8.91
N SER A 9 14.02 -1.31 8.03
CA SER A 9 13.24 -2.33 7.31
C SER A 9 14.01 -2.96 6.13
N GLY A 10 15.18 -2.42 5.78
CA GLY A 10 15.92 -2.78 4.58
C GLY A 10 15.39 -2.06 3.33
N THR A 11 16.03 -2.32 2.19
CA THR A 11 15.74 -1.66 0.91
C THR A 11 15.36 -2.68 -0.16
N TRP A 12 14.47 -2.30 -1.05
CA TRP A 12 14.11 -3.03 -2.25
C TRP A 12 14.19 -2.12 -3.48
N ALA A 13 14.63 -2.65 -4.62
CA ALA A 13 14.65 -1.91 -5.88
C ALA A 13 13.32 -2.11 -6.62
N LEU A 14 12.33 -1.25 -6.33
CA LEU A 14 11.03 -1.28 -6.99
C LEU A 14 11.19 -1.07 -8.49
N GLY A 15 10.66 -1.99 -9.31
CA GLY A 15 10.84 -1.94 -10.76
C GLY A 15 12.29 -2.15 -11.24
N GLY A 16 13.20 -2.51 -10.34
CA GLY A 16 14.62 -2.74 -10.60
C GLY A 16 15.53 -1.52 -10.46
N ASP A 17 14.97 -0.31 -10.32
CA ASP A 17 15.74 0.95 -10.39
C ASP A 17 15.28 2.05 -9.41
N LEU A 18 14.17 1.87 -8.70
CA LEU A 18 13.72 2.77 -7.62
C LEU A 18 14.02 2.15 -6.24
N PRO A 19 15.13 2.50 -5.58
CA PRO A 19 15.40 2.03 -4.23
C PRO A 19 14.39 2.65 -3.26
N VAL A 20 13.68 1.80 -2.53
CA VAL A 20 12.72 2.20 -1.49
C VAL A 20 12.95 1.38 -0.22
N HIS A 21 12.78 1.99 0.94
CA HIS A 21 12.69 1.25 2.19
C HIS A 21 11.48 0.32 2.17
N ARG A 22 11.56 -0.82 2.84
CA ARG A 22 10.49 -1.83 2.85
C ARG A 22 9.27 -1.44 3.70
N MET A 23 9.39 -0.37 4.49
CA MET A 23 8.29 0.25 5.23
C MET A 23 7.88 1.58 4.58
N GLY A 24 6.75 1.54 3.86
CA GLY A 24 6.11 2.68 3.23
C GLY A 24 4.91 3.22 4.00
N PHE A 25 4.19 4.14 3.37
CA PHE A 25 3.02 4.78 3.95
C PHE A 25 1.79 4.73 3.05
N GLY A 26 0.68 4.20 3.57
CA GLY A 26 -0.62 4.17 2.90
C GLY A 26 -1.50 5.38 3.24
N ALA A 27 -1.81 6.22 2.26
CA ALA A 27 -2.46 7.52 2.46
C ALA A 27 -3.99 7.47 2.68
N MET A 28 -4.64 6.31 2.52
CA MET A 28 -6.11 6.19 2.58
C MET A 28 -6.70 6.70 3.91
N ARG A 29 -5.98 6.54 5.03
CA ARG A 29 -6.45 6.96 6.38
C ARG A 29 -6.28 8.46 6.67
N LEU A 30 -5.63 9.20 5.79
CA LEU A 30 -5.49 10.66 5.91
C LEU A 30 -6.79 11.40 5.62
N THR A 31 -7.71 10.79 4.88
CA THR A 31 -8.94 11.46 4.44
C THR A 31 -10.02 11.49 5.51
N GLY A 32 -9.98 10.56 6.50
CA GLY A 32 -10.98 10.47 7.55
C GLY A 32 -10.70 9.42 8.63
N THR A 33 -11.64 9.27 9.56
CA THR A 33 -11.58 8.26 10.64
C THR A 33 -11.84 6.82 10.14
N ALA A 34 -12.52 6.69 9.00
CA ALA A 34 -12.75 5.44 8.29
C ALA A 34 -12.37 5.60 6.80
N PRO A 35 -12.22 4.50 6.04
CA PRO A 35 -11.89 4.59 4.62
C PRO A 35 -12.94 5.39 3.83
N PHE A 36 -12.48 6.03 2.76
CA PHE A 36 -13.33 6.76 1.82
C PHE A 36 -14.23 7.82 2.49
N HIS A 37 -15.54 7.75 2.24
CA HIS A 37 -16.55 8.68 2.75
C HIS A 37 -17.29 8.17 4.00
N GLN A 38 -16.87 7.03 4.56
CA GLN A 38 -17.61 6.34 5.64
C GLN A 38 -17.37 6.94 7.03
N GLY A 39 -16.35 7.78 7.18
CA GLY A 39 -15.97 8.40 8.45
C GLY A 39 -16.06 9.92 8.46
N VAL A 40 -15.68 10.52 9.58
CA VAL A 40 -15.56 11.97 9.71
C VAL A 40 -14.27 12.40 9.01
N PRO A 41 -14.30 13.43 8.12
CA PRO A 41 -13.09 13.96 7.52
C PRO A 41 -12.08 14.39 8.56
N ARG A 42 -10.81 14.06 8.33
CA ARG A 42 -9.73 14.39 9.27
C ARG A 42 -9.41 15.88 9.23
N ASP A 43 -8.91 16.41 10.35
CA ASP A 43 -8.28 17.72 10.35
C ASP A 43 -7.15 17.76 9.31
N ARG A 44 -7.10 18.85 8.53
CA ARG A 44 -6.16 18.96 7.40
C ARG A 44 -4.72 19.02 7.89
N GLU A 45 -4.47 19.81 8.92
CA GLU A 45 -3.11 20.01 9.44
C GLU A 45 -2.59 18.77 10.18
N GLN A 46 -3.48 17.99 10.80
CA GLN A 46 -3.12 16.67 11.31
C GLN A 46 -2.63 15.75 10.18
N SER A 47 -3.35 15.68 9.06
CA SER A 47 -2.94 14.84 7.92
C SER A 47 -1.61 15.29 7.31
N ILE A 48 -1.41 16.61 7.18
CA ILE A 48 -0.14 17.18 6.70
C ILE A 48 1.01 16.83 7.65
N ARG A 49 0.78 16.92 8.97
CA ARG A 49 1.79 16.58 9.98
C ARG A 49 2.20 15.12 9.92
N VAL A 50 1.24 14.21 9.72
CA VAL A 50 1.51 12.77 9.53
C VAL A 50 2.36 12.55 8.28
N LEU A 51 2.03 13.18 7.14
CA LEU A 51 2.81 13.05 5.91
C LEU A 51 4.25 13.54 6.05
N ARG A 52 4.44 14.73 6.63
CA ARG A 52 5.79 15.27 6.88
C ARG A 52 6.57 14.37 7.81
N ARG A 53 5.93 13.91 8.89
CA ARG A 53 6.56 12.99 9.83
C ARG A 53 6.95 11.65 9.20
N ALA A 54 6.17 11.14 8.25
CA ALA A 54 6.51 9.90 7.55
C ALA A 54 7.85 10.04 6.80
N VAL A 55 8.00 11.14 6.04
CA VAL A 55 9.25 11.42 5.33
C VAL A 55 10.41 11.70 6.29
N GLU A 56 10.18 12.43 7.39
CA GLU A 56 11.21 12.63 8.45
C GLU A 56 11.70 11.31 9.07
N LEU A 57 10.82 10.31 9.17
CA LEU A 57 11.15 8.96 9.65
C LEU A 57 11.81 8.09 8.57
N GLY A 58 12.10 8.64 7.40
CA GLY A 58 12.76 7.96 6.29
C GLY A 58 11.82 7.20 5.36
N VAL A 59 10.50 7.35 5.47
CA VAL A 59 9.59 6.77 4.47
C VAL A 59 9.81 7.47 3.13
N ASP A 60 10.14 6.67 2.11
CA ASP A 60 10.51 7.12 0.77
C ASP A 60 9.55 6.62 -0.32
N HIS A 61 8.49 5.91 0.06
CA HIS A 61 7.39 5.58 -0.84
C HIS A 61 6.01 5.74 -0.20
N ILE A 62 5.10 6.40 -0.93
CA ILE A 62 3.74 6.69 -0.49
C ILE A 62 2.74 6.09 -1.47
N ASP A 63 1.85 5.26 -0.93
CA ASP A 63 0.73 4.65 -1.65
C ASP A 63 -0.54 5.50 -1.51
N THR A 64 -1.13 5.87 -2.63
CA THR A 64 -2.35 6.70 -2.70
C THR A 64 -3.28 6.25 -3.84
N ALA A 65 -4.37 6.98 -4.06
CA ALA A 65 -5.23 6.90 -5.22
C ALA A 65 -6.12 8.15 -5.31
N ALA A 66 -6.44 8.63 -6.51
CA ALA A 66 -7.40 9.73 -6.70
C ALA A 66 -8.79 9.43 -6.08
N PHE A 67 -9.21 8.16 -6.08
CA PHE A 67 -10.46 7.75 -5.45
C PHE A 67 -10.39 7.66 -3.92
N TYR A 68 -9.23 7.90 -3.29
CA TYR A 68 -9.10 8.09 -1.85
C TYR A 68 -9.51 9.51 -1.47
N PHE A 69 -10.81 9.69 -1.27
CA PHE A 69 -11.37 10.94 -0.79
C PHE A 69 -12.48 10.72 0.22
N SER A 70 -12.61 11.69 1.14
CA SER A 70 -13.80 11.94 1.95
C SER A 70 -14.49 13.21 1.45
N ARG A 71 -15.57 13.65 2.10
CA ARG A 71 -16.34 14.82 1.65
C ARG A 71 -15.51 16.10 1.46
N THR A 72 -14.45 16.28 2.24
CA THR A 72 -13.65 17.52 2.27
C THR A 72 -12.14 17.27 2.15
N ARG A 73 -11.71 16.05 1.86
CA ARG A 73 -10.29 15.67 1.78
C ARG A 73 -10.04 14.76 0.58
N SER A 74 -9.03 15.07 -0.23
CA SER A 74 -8.40 14.13 -1.16
C SER A 74 -7.03 13.73 -0.60
N ALA A 75 -6.69 12.45 -0.64
CA ALA A 75 -5.37 11.98 -0.24
C ALA A 75 -4.28 12.61 -1.12
N ASN A 76 -4.51 12.72 -2.43
CA ASN A 76 -3.56 13.31 -3.37
C ASN A 76 -3.33 14.81 -3.10
N GLU A 77 -4.40 15.57 -2.82
CA GLU A 77 -4.27 16.99 -2.43
C GLU A 77 -3.46 17.15 -1.15
N LEU A 78 -3.72 16.32 -0.14
CA LEU A 78 -2.97 16.35 1.12
C LEU A 78 -1.48 16.04 0.91
N ILE A 79 -1.17 15.04 0.07
CA ILE A 79 0.21 14.68 -0.29
C ILE A 79 0.89 15.84 -1.01
N ASN A 80 0.24 16.44 -2.00
CA ASN A 80 0.77 17.60 -2.72
C ASN A 80 1.03 18.79 -1.80
N ALA A 81 0.04 19.16 -0.97
CA ALA A 81 0.17 20.27 -0.05
C ALA A 81 1.26 20.07 1.02
N ALA A 82 1.48 18.84 1.46
CA ALA A 82 2.45 18.53 2.51
C ALA A 82 3.89 18.46 1.98
N LEU A 83 4.07 17.90 0.78
CA LEU A 83 5.36 17.40 0.30
C LEU A 83 5.83 18.05 -1.01
N SER A 84 5.08 18.96 -1.63
CA SER A 84 5.56 19.72 -2.80
C SER A 84 6.44 20.92 -2.37
N PRO A 85 7.57 21.20 -3.06
CA PRO A 85 8.19 20.37 -4.09
C PRO A 85 8.71 19.05 -3.48
N TYR A 86 8.49 17.96 -4.20
CA TYR A 86 8.84 16.61 -3.74
C TYR A 86 10.35 16.39 -3.72
N ALA A 87 10.83 15.61 -2.74
CA ALA A 87 12.19 15.13 -2.75
C ALA A 87 12.40 14.13 -3.90
N ASP A 88 13.57 14.18 -4.55
CA ASP A 88 13.88 13.36 -5.74
C ASP A 88 13.79 11.85 -5.51
N HIS A 89 14.01 11.41 -4.27
CA HIS A 89 13.96 9.99 -3.88
C HIS A 89 12.57 9.53 -3.42
N LEU A 90 11.56 10.42 -3.38
CA LEU A 90 10.22 10.08 -2.92
C LEU A 90 9.36 9.51 -4.04
N VAL A 91 9.13 8.20 -3.97
CA VAL A 91 8.30 7.43 -4.89
C VAL A 91 6.82 7.57 -4.53
N ILE A 92 5.98 7.97 -5.48
CA ILE A 92 4.53 8.00 -5.31
C ILE A 92 3.89 6.92 -6.16
N ALA A 93 3.23 5.98 -5.47
CA ALA A 93 2.44 4.94 -6.08
C ALA A 93 0.96 5.30 -6.04
N THR A 94 0.28 5.24 -7.19
CA THR A 94 -1.16 5.49 -7.28
C THR A 94 -1.92 4.34 -7.94
N LYS A 95 -3.24 4.44 -8.01
CA LYS A 95 -4.12 3.40 -8.55
C LYS A 95 -5.17 3.97 -9.49
N VAL A 96 -5.49 3.17 -10.51
CA VAL A 96 -6.55 3.42 -11.50
C VAL A 96 -7.42 2.17 -11.67
N GLY A 97 -8.54 2.30 -12.39
CA GLY A 97 -9.54 1.24 -12.55
C GLY A 97 -10.85 1.54 -11.80
N PRO A 98 -10.85 1.67 -10.46
CA PRO A 98 -12.08 1.97 -9.71
C PRO A 98 -12.64 3.36 -10.05
N VAL A 99 -13.96 3.42 -10.22
CA VAL A 99 -14.73 4.66 -10.40
C VAL A 99 -15.59 4.89 -9.16
N ARG A 100 -15.71 6.15 -8.72
CA ARG A 100 -16.63 6.54 -7.64
C ARG A 100 -17.70 7.50 -8.18
N ASN A 101 -18.96 7.23 -7.84
CA ASN A 101 -20.07 8.08 -8.22
C ASN A 101 -20.13 9.37 -7.35
N VAL A 102 -21.08 10.26 -7.63
CA VAL A 102 -21.25 11.54 -6.90
C VAL A 102 -21.60 11.36 -5.42
N ARG A 103 -22.09 10.19 -5.00
CA ARG A 103 -22.33 9.83 -3.59
C ARG A 103 -21.08 9.28 -2.92
N GLY A 104 -20.03 9.02 -3.69
CA GLY A 104 -18.80 8.41 -3.25
C GLY A 104 -18.84 6.89 -3.19
N GLU A 105 -19.86 6.24 -3.76
CA GLU A 105 -19.92 4.77 -3.83
C GLU A 105 -19.13 4.28 -5.04
N PHE A 106 -18.61 3.05 -4.97
CA PHE A 106 -17.98 2.42 -6.12
C PHE A 106 -19.02 2.12 -7.20
N ALA A 107 -18.68 2.44 -8.44
CA ALA A 107 -19.47 2.14 -9.62
C ALA A 107 -18.78 1.03 -10.44
N GLU A 108 -19.29 0.77 -11.65
CA GLU A 108 -18.61 -0.08 -12.62
C GLU A 108 -17.17 0.40 -12.84
N PRO A 109 -16.21 -0.53 -12.93
CA PRO A 109 -14.82 -0.16 -13.17
C PRO A 109 -14.67 0.53 -14.52
N ALA A 110 -13.68 1.40 -14.61
CA ALA A 110 -13.32 2.10 -15.84
C ALA A 110 -13.05 1.11 -16.98
N ARG A 111 -13.48 1.47 -18.18
CA ARG A 111 -13.07 0.80 -19.42
C ARG A 111 -11.59 1.10 -19.72
N PRO A 112 -10.92 0.29 -20.57
CA PRO A 112 -9.53 0.53 -20.94
C PRO A 112 -9.27 1.96 -21.47
N ASP A 113 -10.16 2.50 -22.30
CA ASP A 113 -10.07 3.84 -22.89
C ASP A 113 -10.18 4.99 -21.85
N GLU A 114 -10.69 4.70 -20.66
CA GLU A 114 -10.88 5.68 -19.59
C GLU A 114 -9.66 5.78 -18.64
N LEU A 115 -8.75 4.80 -18.67
CA LEU A 115 -7.61 4.74 -17.75
C LEU A 115 -6.66 5.92 -17.91
N ARG A 116 -6.53 6.48 -19.12
CA ARG A 116 -5.75 7.70 -19.34
C ARG A 116 -6.27 8.87 -18.49
N GLY A 117 -7.58 9.09 -18.47
CA GLY A 117 -8.20 10.14 -17.67
C GLY A 117 -7.95 9.95 -16.17
N HIS A 118 -7.92 8.71 -15.70
CA HIS A 118 -7.60 8.40 -14.31
C HIS A 118 -6.13 8.68 -13.97
N VAL A 119 -5.19 8.37 -14.87
CA VAL A 119 -3.76 8.71 -14.69
C VAL A 119 -3.58 10.23 -14.66
N GLU A 120 -4.16 10.94 -15.63
CA GLU A 120 -4.09 12.41 -15.70
C GLU A 120 -4.75 13.10 -14.50
N GLU A 121 -5.82 12.53 -13.93
CA GLU A 121 -6.39 13.00 -12.68
C GLU A 121 -5.42 12.89 -11.51
N ASN A 122 -4.74 11.75 -11.37
CA ASN A 122 -3.74 11.58 -10.32
C ASN A 122 -2.58 12.56 -10.49
N LEU A 123 -2.03 12.70 -11.70
CA LEU A 123 -0.97 13.66 -12.03
C LEU A 123 -1.37 15.09 -11.64
N ARG A 124 -2.58 15.52 -12.00
CA ARG A 124 -3.09 16.85 -11.69
C ARG A 124 -3.26 17.07 -10.18
N GLN A 125 -3.86 16.12 -9.46
CA GLN A 125 -4.08 16.26 -8.02
C GLN A 125 -2.77 16.20 -7.22
N LEU A 126 -1.79 15.41 -7.69
CA LEU A 126 -0.46 15.32 -7.09
C LEU A 126 0.49 16.42 -7.59
N GLY A 127 0.12 17.20 -8.61
CA GLY A 127 0.99 18.21 -9.21
C GLY A 127 2.30 17.62 -9.73
N ARG A 128 2.23 16.51 -10.48
CA ARG A 128 3.38 15.84 -11.09
C ARG A 128 3.22 15.72 -12.60
N ASP A 129 4.36 15.67 -13.29
CA ASP A 129 4.42 15.52 -14.75
C ASP A 129 4.40 14.05 -15.19
N HIS A 130 4.85 13.14 -14.33
CA HIS A 130 4.78 11.68 -14.50
C HIS A 130 4.52 10.98 -13.16
N MET A 131 4.01 9.75 -13.21
CA MET A 131 3.81 8.88 -12.05
C MET A 131 4.95 7.88 -11.91
N ASP A 132 5.45 7.66 -10.69
CA ASP A 132 6.48 6.65 -10.44
C ASP A 132 5.93 5.22 -10.59
N LEU A 133 4.78 4.95 -9.97
CA LEU A 133 4.10 3.65 -10.05
C LEU A 133 2.58 3.84 -10.20
N VAL A 134 1.97 3.16 -11.17
CA VAL A 134 0.50 3.06 -11.29
C VAL A 134 0.07 1.61 -11.20
N TYR A 135 -0.78 1.31 -10.21
CA TYR A 135 -1.48 0.03 -10.13
C TYR A 135 -2.77 0.05 -10.94
N LEU A 136 -3.00 -0.96 -11.76
CA LEU A 136 -4.35 -1.35 -12.16
C LEU A 136 -5.02 -2.10 -11.00
N ARG A 137 -6.06 -1.52 -10.40
CA ARG A 137 -6.85 -2.20 -9.37
C ARG A 137 -8.06 -2.89 -9.98
N LEU A 138 -8.08 -4.22 -9.94
CA LEU A 138 -9.21 -5.01 -10.38
C LEU A 138 -10.37 -4.91 -9.39
N MET A 139 -11.58 -4.92 -9.95
CA MET A 139 -12.87 -4.84 -9.28
C MET A 139 -13.74 -6.06 -9.62
N GLY A 140 -13.11 -7.19 -9.98
CA GLY A 140 -13.78 -8.45 -10.30
C GLY A 140 -13.76 -8.87 -11.77
N GLN A 141 -13.01 -8.16 -12.63
CA GLN A 141 -12.80 -8.57 -14.01
C GLN A 141 -12.05 -9.91 -14.10
N ASP A 142 -12.40 -10.73 -15.09
CA ASP A 142 -11.77 -12.04 -15.36
C ASP A 142 -10.43 -11.94 -16.09
N SER A 143 -10.25 -10.90 -16.89
CA SER A 143 -9.00 -10.60 -17.62
C SER A 143 -8.65 -9.13 -17.39
N LEU A 144 -7.35 -8.85 -17.32
CA LEU A 144 -6.79 -7.51 -17.26
C LEU A 144 -6.16 -7.05 -18.57
N ALA A 145 -6.16 -7.88 -19.62
CA ALA A 145 -5.30 -7.67 -20.78
C ALA A 145 -5.51 -6.31 -21.46
N GLU A 146 -6.74 -5.93 -21.76
CA GLU A 146 -7.03 -4.66 -22.42
C GLU A 146 -6.69 -3.46 -21.52
N HIS A 147 -7.06 -3.54 -20.23
CA HIS A 147 -6.77 -2.49 -19.25
C HIS A 147 -5.27 -2.30 -19.04
N PHE A 148 -4.53 -3.39 -18.89
CA PHE A 148 -3.10 -3.35 -18.67
C PHE A 148 -2.33 -2.97 -19.94
N GLY A 149 -2.83 -3.37 -21.12
CA GLY A 149 -2.36 -2.88 -22.41
C GLY A 149 -2.48 -1.36 -22.54
N ALA A 150 -3.62 -0.79 -22.15
CA ALA A 150 -3.79 0.66 -22.13
C ALA A 150 -2.80 1.36 -21.17
N LEU A 151 -2.48 0.76 -20.01
CA LEU A 151 -1.44 1.29 -19.13
C LEU A 151 -0.03 1.14 -19.68
N ALA A 152 0.24 0.06 -20.42
CA ALA A 152 1.51 -0.13 -21.13
C ALA A 152 1.74 0.99 -22.15
N GLU A 153 0.71 1.37 -22.91
CA GLU A 153 0.80 2.52 -23.84
C GLU A 153 1.11 3.84 -23.11
N LEU A 154 0.53 4.06 -21.92
CA LEU A 154 0.82 5.26 -21.11
C LEU A 154 2.23 5.24 -20.53
N ARG A 155 2.77 4.06 -20.22
CA ARG A 155 4.18 3.88 -19.84
C ARG A 155 5.11 4.24 -20.99
N GLU A 156 4.87 3.69 -22.18
CA GLU A 156 5.68 4.02 -23.37
C GLU A 156 5.58 5.51 -23.74
N ALA A 157 4.45 6.16 -23.47
CA ALA A 157 4.27 7.60 -23.64
C ALA A 157 4.95 8.45 -22.55
N GLY A 158 5.56 7.83 -21.52
CA GLY A 158 6.29 8.51 -20.45
C GLY A 158 5.43 9.12 -19.34
N LEU A 159 4.11 8.87 -19.33
CA LEU A 159 3.22 9.34 -18.26
C LEU A 159 3.37 8.52 -16.98
N VAL A 160 3.84 7.28 -17.11
CA VAL A 160 4.01 6.33 -16.00
C VAL A 160 5.36 5.64 -16.14
N ARG A 161 6.13 5.57 -15.05
CA ARG A 161 7.44 4.91 -15.05
C ARG A 161 7.33 3.40 -14.86
N HIS A 162 6.61 2.96 -13.82
CA HIS A 162 6.37 1.55 -13.53
C HIS A 162 4.88 1.21 -13.42
N LEU A 163 4.57 -0.05 -13.76
CA LEU A 163 3.23 -0.60 -13.68
C LEU A 163 3.13 -1.61 -12.54
N GLY A 164 1.99 -1.63 -11.87
CA GLY A 164 1.63 -2.65 -10.92
C GLY A 164 0.21 -3.14 -11.15
N ILE A 165 -0.15 -4.22 -10.45
CA ILE A 165 -1.51 -4.79 -10.47
C ILE A 165 -2.00 -5.01 -9.04
N SER A 166 -3.30 -4.91 -8.80
CA SER A 166 -3.89 -5.02 -7.46
C SER A 166 -5.21 -5.78 -7.49
N ASN A 167 -5.48 -6.54 -6.41
CA ASN A 167 -6.60 -7.48 -6.28
C ASN A 167 -6.61 -8.58 -7.35
N ILE A 168 -5.47 -9.21 -7.54
CA ILE A 168 -5.28 -10.20 -8.59
C ILE A 168 -5.27 -11.64 -8.07
N ARG A 169 -5.42 -12.60 -8.98
CA ARG A 169 -5.12 -14.02 -8.80
C ARG A 169 -3.84 -14.34 -9.57
N PRO A 170 -3.14 -15.47 -9.31
CA PRO A 170 -1.91 -15.83 -10.01
C PRO A 170 -1.99 -15.73 -11.54
N GLY A 171 -3.07 -16.24 -12.15
CA GLY A 171 -3.25 -16.19 -13.62
C GLY A 171 -3.32 -14.77 -14.22
N HIS A 172 -3.77 -13.76 -13.44
CA HIS A 172 -3.72 -12.38 -13.90
C HIS A 172 -2.28 -11.83 -13.92
N LEU A 173 -1.40 -12.29 -13.03
CA LEU A 173 0.01 -11.88 -13.04
C LEU A 173 0.70 -12.43 -14.29
N GLU A 174 0.46 -13.69 -14.64
CA GLU A 174 0.96 -14.29 -15.89
C GLU A 174 0.48 -13.50 -17.12
N GLU A 175 -0.81 -13.16 -17.17
CA GLU A 175 -1.38 -12.33 -18.25
C GLU A 175 -0.70 -10.95 -18.34
N ALA A 176 -0.49 -10.28 -17.20
CA ALA A 176 0.16 -8.97 -17.15
C ALA A 176 1.62 -9.02 -17.63
N LEU A 177 2.37 -10.06 -17.21
CA LEU A 177 3.76 -10.27 -17.62
C LEU A 177 3.91 -10.52 -19.12
N GLY A 178 2.89 -11.08 -19.77
CA GLY A 178 2.85 -11.22 -21.23
C GLY A 178 2.65 -9.90 -21.99
N ILE A 179 2.29 -8.81 -21.29
CA ILE A 179 1.95 -7.52 -21.90
C ILE A 179 3.04 -6.47 -21.62
N ALA A 180 3.43 -6.30 -20.35
CA ALA A 180 4.42 -5.30 -19.93
C ALA A 180 5.11 -5.69 -18.60
N PRO A 181 6.29 -5.13 -18.30
CA PRO A 181 6.96 -5.36 -17.01
C PRO A 181 6.07 -4.94 -15.83
N VAL A 182 5.91 -5.85 -14.85
CA VAL A 182 5.19 -5.62 -13.60
C VAL A 182 6.20 -5.36 -12.49
N ALA A 183 6.14 -4.18 -11.87
CA ALA A 183 7.04 -3.80 -10.78
C ALA A 183 6.51 -4.21 -9.39
N ALA A 184 5.18 -4.28 -9.24
CA ALA A 184 4.55 -4.60 -7.96
C ALA A 184 3.17 -5.25 -8.10
N VAL A 185 2.86 -6.14 -7.15
CA VAL A 185 1.53 -6.70 -6.91
C VAL A 185 1.04 -6.23 -5.55
N GLN A 186 -0.15 -5.61 -5.50
CA GLN A 186 -0.77 -5.16 -4.26
C GLN A 186 -2.05 -5.95 -3.94
N ASN A 187 -1.95 -6.92 -3.03
CA ASN A 187 -3.03 -7.84 -2.65
C ASN A 187 -3.32 -7.81 -1.13
N PRO A 188 -4.50 -8.29 -0.70
CA PRO A 188 -4.76 -8.51 0.71
C PRO A 188 -3.89 -9.67 1.22
N TYR A 189 -3.14 -9.44 2.28
CA TYR A 189 -2.33 -10.47 2.92
C TYR A 189 -2.08 -10.11 4.39
N ALA A 190 -2.29 -11.07 5.28
CA ALA A 190 -2.18 -10.91 6.71
C ALA A 190 -1.91 -12.27 7.37
N ILE A 191 -1.56 -12.26 8.67
CA ILE A 191 -1.33 -13.48 9.47
C ILE A 191 -2.49 -14.47 9.32
N ASP A 192 -3.71 -13.97 9.29
CA ASP A 192 -4.98 -14.70 9.24
C ASP A 192 -5.62 -14.77 7.84
N ARG A 193 -4.96 -14.22 6.82
CA ARG A 193 -5.41 -14.23 5.43
C ARG A 193 -4.21 -14.34 4.51
N ARG A 194 -3.85 -15.57 4.14
CA ARG A 194 -2.66 -15.86 3.34
C ARG A 194 -3.02 -16.17 1.89
N ASP A 195 -2.23 -15.60 0.99
CA ASP A 195 -2.12 -15.95 -0.42
C ASP A 195 -0.62 -16.18 -0.69
N ASP A 196 -0.12 -17.30 -0.17
CA ASP A 196 1.31 -17.63 -0.22
C ASP A 196 1.78 -17.96 -1.64
N GLU A 197 0.87 -18.40 -2.52
CA GLU A 197 1.15 -18.68 -3.93
C GLU A 197 1.51 -17.40 -4.68
N THR A 198 0.65 -16.37 -4.62
CA THR A 198 0.94 -15.08 -5.27
C THR A 198 2.18 -14.42 -4.67
N LEU A 199 2.39 -14.53 -3.35
CA LEU A 199 3.57 -14.01 -2.67
C LEU A 199 4.86 -14.66 -3.18
N ALA A 200 4.88 -15.99 -3.30
CA ALA A 200 6.03 -16.74 -3.80
C ALA A 200 6.33 -16.39 -5.26
N LEU A 201 5.29 -16.36 -6.11
CA LEU A 201 5.40 -16.02 -7.52
C LEU A 201 6.00 -14.62 -7.72
N CYS A 202 5.60 -13.64 -6.90
CA CYS A 202 6.21 -12.30 -6.94
C CYS A 202 7.72 -12.35 -6.63
N GLY A 203 8.13 -13.15 -5.63
CA GLY A 203 9.54 -13.32 -5.27
C GLY A 203 10.36 -13.96 -6.40
N GLU A 204 9.82 -15.00 -7.03
CA GLU A 204 10.46 -15.69 -8.16
C GLU A 204 10.69 -14.77 -9.37
N HIS A 205 9.78 -13.81 -9.60
CA HIS A 205 9.88 -12.85 -10.70
C HIS A 205 10.58 -11.53 -10.33
N GLY A 206 11.05 -11.35 -9.09
CA GLY A 206 11.65 -10.10 -8.63
C GLY A 206 10.67 -8.93 -8.58
N ILE A 207 9.40 -9.21 -8.26
CA ILE A 207 8.28 -8.26 -8.19
C ILE A 207 8.01 -7.93 -6.73
N ALA A 208 7.82 -6.64 -6.42
CA ALA A 208 7.45 -6.25 -5.06
C ALA A 208 6.05 -6.78 -4.71
N PHE A 209 5.91 -7.46 -3.57
CA PHE A 209 4.60 -7.81 -3.01
C PHE A 209 4.20 -6.79 -1.95
N VAL A 210 3.10 -6.09 -2.16
CA VAL A 210 2.65 -4.96 -1.33
C VAL A 210 1.35 -5.33 -0.62
N PRO A 211 1.40 -5.82 0.62
CA PRO A 211 0.23 -6.30 1.33
C PRO A 211 -0.62 -5.15 1.89
N PHE A 212 -1.93 -5.17 1.59
CA PHE A 212 -2.90 -4.40 2.35
C PHE A 212 -3.67 -5.29 3.35
N PHE A 213 -4.28 -4.66 4.35
CA PHE A 213 -4.88 -5.33 5.51
C PHE A 213 -3.93 -6.12 6.40
N ALA A 214 -2.60 -6.00 6.23
CA ALA A 214 -1.59 -6.64 7.09
C ALA A 214 -1.84 -6.45 8.61
N ALA A 215 -2.23 -5.24 9.01
CA ALA A 215 -2.55 -4.89 10.40
C ALA A 215 -4.04 -4.99 10.76
N ALA A 216 -4.89 -5.50 9.87
CA ALA A 216 -6.30 -5.69 10.18
C ALA A 216 -6.46 -6.75 11.27
N LYS A 217 -7.31 -6.47 12.26
CA LYS A 217 -7.78 -7.49 13.19
C LYS A 217 -8.74 -8.46 12.47
N PRO A 218 -8.87 -9.69 12.96
CA PRO A 218 -9.88 -10.62 12.46
C PRO A 218 -11.27 -9.98 12.38
N GLY A 219 -12.00 -10.22 11.29
CA GLY A 219 -13.37 -9.75 11.10
C GLY A 219 -13.55 -8.28 10.66
N ARG A 220 -12.47 -7.49 10.52
CA ARG A 220 -12.59 -6.05 10.17
C ARG A 220 -13.06 -5.73 8.75
N GLU A 221 -13.16 -6.72 7.86
CA GLU A 221 -13.82 -6.57 6.56
C GLU A 221 -15.36 -6.46 6.71
N ALA A 222 -15.90 -6.93 7.84
CA ALA A 222 -17.32 -6.99 8.15
C ALA A 222 -17.64 -6.35 9.52
N GLN A 223 -17.42 -5.05 9.68
CA GLN A 223 -17.97 -4.19 10.76
C GLN A 223 -17.87 -4.71 12.23
N GLY A 224 -17.03 -5.69 12.54
CA GLY A 224 -16.79 -6.21 13.89
C GLY A 224 -15.30 -6.43 14.10
N GLY A 225 -14.71 -5.73 15.08
CA GLY A 225 -13.33 -6.00 15.47
C GLY A 225 -13.29 -7.22 16.37
N GLY A 226 -12.91 -8.38 15.82
CA GLY A 226 -12.67 -9.57 16.61
C GLY A 226 -11.57 -9.35 17.66
N GLU A 227 -11.56 -10.22 18.67
CA GLU A 227 -10.44 -10.29 19.60
C GLU A 227 -9.15 -10.65 18.84
N GLU A 228 -8.04 -10.10 19.29
CA GLU A 228 -6.73 -10.41 18.69
C GLU A 228 -6.29 -11.84 19.09
N HIS A 229 -5.49 -12.48 18.25
CA HIS A 229 -4.98 -13.82 18.55
C HIS A 229 -4.03 -13.79 19.75
N ALA A 230 -4.20 -14.74 20.67
CA ALA A 230 -3.34 -14.86 21.86
C ALA A 230 -1.85 -14.97 21.50
N ALA A 231 -1.51 -15.68 20.41
CA ALA A 231 -0.14 -15.77 19.92
C ALA A 231 0.44 -14.39 19.55
N VAL A 232 -0.33 -13.54 18.87
CA VAL A 232 0.08 -12.17 18.51
C VAL A 232 0.29 -11.34 19.78
N LEU A 233 -0.65 -11.42 20.74
CA LEU A 233 -0.56 -10.69 22.02
C LEU A 233 0.63 -11.13 22.86
N ASP A 234 0.94 -12.42 22.89
CA ASP A 234 2.09 -12.96 23.61
C ASP A 234 3.41 -12.45 23.06
N VAL A 235 3.58 -12.47 21.73
CA VAL A 235 4.76 -11.94 21.06
C VAL A 235 4.86 -10.43 21.30
N ALA A 236 3.75 -9.70 21.20
CA ALA A 236 3.72 -8.26 21.43
C ALA A 236 4.18 -7.92 22.86
N ARG A 237 3.71 -8.68 23.87
CA ARG A 237 4.15 -8.54 25.26
C ARG A 237 5.62 -8.88 25.45
N ALA A 238 6.12 -9.94 24.80
CA ALA A 238 7.51 -10.35 24.90
C ALA A 238 8.48 -9.26 24.38
N HIS A 239 8.09 -8.55 23.32
CA HIS A 239 8.88 -7.47 22.71
C HIS A 239 8.56 -6.07 23.27
N GLY A 240 7.51 -5.92 24.08
CA GLY A 240 7.07 -4.61 24.59
C GLY A 240 6.52 -3.68 23.51
N VAL A 241 5.91 -4.25 22.46
CA VAL A 241 5.40 -3.54 21.26
C VAL A 241 3.90 -3.74 21.09
N SER A 242 3.27 -3.04 20.15
CA SER A 242 1.86 -3.24 19.84
C SER A 242 1.61 -4.47 18.94
N ALA A 243 0.41 -5.05 19.00
CA ALA A 243 0.02 -6.16 18.13
C ALA A 243 0.13 -5.80 16.63
N THR A 244 -0.13 -4.53 16.28
CA THR A 244 0.06 -3.98 14.93
C THR A 244 1.52 -4.09 14.48
N GLN A 245 2.47 -3.80 15.36
CA GLN A 245 3.90 -3.91 15.04
C GLN A 245 4.30 -5.37 14.79
N VAL A 246 3.81 -6.31 15.61
CA VAL A 246 4.04 -7.75 15.39
C VAL A 246 3.50 -8.19 14.03
N ARG A 247 2.28 -7.76 13.67
CA ARG A 247 1.67 -8.08 12.37
C ARG A 247 2.49 -7.55 11.20
N HIS A 248 2.94 -6.31 11.25
CA HIS A 248 3.77 -5.73 10.21
C HIS A 248 5.14 -6.41 10.10
N ALA A 249 5.78 -6.70 11.24
CA ALA A 249 7.07 -7.39 11.26
C ALA A 249 6.96 -8.83 10.70
N TRP A 250 5.89 -9.55 11.04
CA TRP A 250 5.63 -10.87 10.47
C TRP A 250 5.44 -10.82 8.96
N VAL A 251 4.66 -9.86 8.46
CA VAL A 251 4.44 -9.69 7.01
C VAL A 251 5.74 -9.34 6.28
N LEU A 252 6.55 -8.43 6.83
CA LEU A 252 7.88 -8.13 6.28
C LEU A 252 8.82 -9.35 6.38
N GLY A 253 8.64 -10.23 7.35
CA GLY A 253 9.40 -11.47 7.46
C GLY A 253 9.13 -12.49 6.35
N ARG A 254 8.13 -12.28 5.48
CA ARG A 254 7.77 -13.23 4.41
C ARG A 254 8.68 -13.20 3.19
N GLY A 255 9.54 -12.19 3.06
CA GLY A 255 10.55 -12.12 1.99
C GLY A 255 11.03 -10.69 1.75
N ASP A 256 12.25 -10.55 1.21
CA ASP A 256 12.88 -9.25 0.94
C ASP A 256 12.08 -8.40 -0.05
N HIS A 257 11.31 -9.05 -0.94
CA HIS A 257 10.41 -8.42 -1.91
C HIS A 257 9.11 -7.87 -1.31
N VAL A 258 8.86 -8.04 -0.01
CA VAL A 258 7.64 -7.55 0.64
C VAL A 258 7.81 -6.11 1.13
N LEU A 259 6.92 -5.22 0.68
CA LEU A 259 6.89 -3.80 1.07
C LEU A 259 5.59 -3.45 1.80
N ALA A 260 5.65 -3.17 3.10
CA ALA A 260 4.47 -2.85 3.91
C ALA A 260 4.07 -1.37 3.74
N ILE A 261 2.77 -1.09 3.56
CA ILE A 261 2.23 0.28 3.42
C ILE A 261 1.26 0.63 4.55
N ALA A 262 1.79 0.74 5.77
CA ALA A 262 1.00 0.92 6.97
C ALA A 262 0.35 2.32 7.05
N GLY A 263 -0.96 2.39 6.82
CA GLY A 263 -1.70 3.65 6.79
C GLY A 263 -2.30 4.06 8.14
N THR A 264 -2.13 5.33 8.50
CA THR A 264 -2.72 5.95 9.70
C THR A 264 -2.98 7.44 9.48
N GLY A 265 -3.76 8.05 10.36
CA GLY A 265 -3.91 9.51 10.42
C GLY A 265 -3.53 10.08 11.79
N ASP A 266 -2.73 9.32 12.55
CA ASP A 266 -2.16 9.69 13.84
C ASP A 266 -0.64 9.50 13.81
N VAL A 267 0.07 10.45 14.44
CA VAL A 267 1.54 10.48 14.44
C VAL A 267 2.15 9.39 15.34
N GLY A 268 1.55 9.10 16.49
CA GLY A 268 2.06 8.05 17.38
C GLY A 268 1.93 6.68 16.72
N HIS A 269 0.78 6.39 16.11
CA HIS A 269 0.62 5.16 15.33
C HIS A 269 1.56 5.09 14.11
N LEU A 270 1.91 6.23 13.50
CA LEU A 270 2.87 6.25 12.40
C LEU A 270 4.26 5.84 12.90
N GLU A 271 4.69 6.36 14.04
CA GLU A 271 5.96 6.01 14.66
C GLU A 271 6.02 4.53 15.05
N GLU A 272 4.93 3.99 15.63
CA GLU A 272 4.81 2.55 15.88
C GLU A 272 4.92 1.74 14.59
N ASN A 273 4.17 2.11 13.55
CA ASN A 273 4.18 1.43 12.26
C ASN A 273 5.58 1.41 11.66
N VAL A 274 6.29 2.55 11.63
CA VAL A 274 7.67 2.62 11.11
C VAL A 274 8.61 1.73 11.94
N ALA A 275 8.49 1.79 13.26
CA ALA A 275 9.33 0.99 14.16
C ALA A 275 9.14 -0.52 13.98
N ALA A 276 8.00 -0.98 13.44
CA ALA A 276 7.80 -2.39 13.11
C ALA A 276 8.83 -2.93 12.10
N GLY A 277 9.40 -2.06 11.25
CA GLY A 277 10.44 -2.43 10.30
C GLY A 277 11.75 -2.89 10.97
N ALA A 278 12.02 -2.44 12.20
CA ALA A 278 13.19 -2.84 12.98
C ALA A 278 12.96 -4.08 13.85
N LEU A 279 11.70 -4.52 14.01
CA LEU A 279 11.38 -5.67 14.84
C LEU A 279 11.90 -6.95 14.17
N ARG A 280 12.57 -7.81 14.94
CA ARG A 280 13.09 -9.10 14.49
C ARG A 280 12.41 -10.19 15.31
N LEU A 281 11.55 -10.94 14.64
CA LEU A 281 10.87 -12.09 15.23
C LEU A 281 11.81 -13.31 15.19
N THR A 282 11.85 -14.06 16.28
CA THR A 282 12.58 -15.33 16.34
C THR A 282 11.87 -16.41 15.52
N GLU A 283 12.58 -17.47 15.14
CA GLU A 283 12.00 -18.62 14.44
C GLU A 283 10.83 -19.24 15.21
N ASP A 284 10.93 -19.32 16.54
CA ASP A 284 9.86 -19.81 17.41
C ASP A 284 8.62 -18.93 17.36
N GLU A 285 8.79 -17.60 17.37
CA GLU A 285 7.69 -16.65 17.27
C GLU A 285 7.03 -16.72 15.91
N VAL A 286 7.81 -16.79 14.82
CA VAL A 286 7.28 -16.97 13.46
C VAL A 286 6.47 -18.26 13.38
N ARG A 287 6.98 -19.40 13.87
CA ARG A 287 6.23 -20.67 13.90
C ARG A 287 4.91 -20.57 14.66
N ARG A 288 4.90 -19.86 15.80
CA ARG A 288 3.67 -19.64 16.59
C ARG A 288 2.66 -18.76 15.85
N LEU A 289 3.12 -17.74 15.14
CA LEU A 289 2.27 -16.86 14.34
C LEU A 289 1.75 -17.55 13.09
N ASP A 290 2.56 -18.39 12.43
CA ASP A 290 2.16 -19.16 11.25
C ASP A 290 1.03 -20.17 11.56
N ALA A 291 0.96 -20.65 12.80
CA ALA A 291 -0.09 -21.53 13.30
C ALA A 291 -1.43 -20.82 13.55
N VAL A 292 -1.49 -19.48 13.44
CA VAL A 292 -2.73 -18.71 13.59
C VAL A 292 -3.67 -18.89 12.40
N ALA A 293 -3.13 -19.06 11.19
CA ALA A 293 -3.92 -19.26 9.96
C ALA A 293 -4.25 -20.75 9.70
N GLY A 294 -4.49 -21.51 10.77
CA GLY A 294 -4.90 -22.91 10.75
C GLY A 294 -6.32 -23.10 11.27
#